data_AF-A6TQ81-F1
#
_entry.id   AF-A6TQ81-F1
#
_cell.length_a   1.000
_cell.length_b   1.000
_cell.length_c   1.000
_cell.angle_alpha   90.00
_cell.angle_beta   90.00
_cell.angle_gamma   90.00
#
_symmetry.space_group_name_H-M   'P 1'
#
loop_
_entity.id
_entity.type
_entity.pdbx_description
1 polymer ?
#
loop_
_entity_poly.entity_id
_entity_poly.type
_entity_poly.pdbx_seq_one_letter_code
_entity_poly.pdbx_strand_id
1 'polypeptide(L)'
;MAQRIRLEMNDWLYNAGLVGLYNILVHSGEKVKMNEQGIEMDQSQLENFEERYFTYFIEKYEVYLSWYKIISYKDVLTYHQKQNFNSFGEEELDSLNQYIKDVKHYLSSNSYKAAYELIGSQVTLLELAKKLQTIKLKKKETIGEKLIEIKETVNKLNEIIGHCMEEDYKKYLAGKNVIYTIIKNGWNGVSILNPQTKEKDIYMDYKNYFVKPVEDYMGDDKSTKKYNCFTCDREMKDLKNDLSFLNQVGFDVSRKASHTWDFVNDIAICPICKLVFSCVPAGMTYVYSKGIYINDNNSFQRAVNVNQRIKSEILKEHEDNRLLTYRALVKSIQEQIHEKIKYELADIQVIRYEEEKYRFNILTRQMIKIIQQSKHSLGYIHNSGFKEVNTYFNIYELVIERVLNNQNLFTLIHKLLSYKLSSPKNCRFTTSQVISVLEINFRFLEGMGYMQNADQDMIKKANVSGYYLREQYKVKGAKDKLNGVSYRLLNALKTNKKDMFMDTLLNCYLYAQKTVPSIFLDALEDEEKYKTIGYAFVAGLIEGKDHQNKEGDQ
;
A
#
# COMPACT_ATOMS: atom_id res chain seq x y z
N MET A 1 39.28 19.87 11.70
CA MET A 1 38.71 19.42 10.41
C MET A 1 37.47 18.60 10.75
N ALA A 2 36.31 18.91 10.17
CA ALA A 2 35.10 18.11 10.40
C ALA A 2 35.34 16.67 9.92
N GLN A 3 34.97 15.69 10.74
CA GLN A 3 35.15 14.29 10.42
C GLN A 3 34.07 13.86 9.42
N ARG A 4 34.50 13.40 8.24
CA ARG A 4 33.60 13.03 7.15
C ARG A 4 33.12 11.59 7.27
N ILE A 5 31.86 11.37 6.92
CA ILE A 5 31.21 10.07 6.88
C ILE A 5 30.90 9.71 5.43
N ARG A 6 31.55 8.67 4.91
CA ARG A 6 31.21 8.06 3.61
C ARG A 6 30.30 6.86 3.82
N LEU A 7 29.16 6.85 3.15
CA LEU A 7 28.16 5.78 3.21
C LEU A 7 27.86 5.33 1.79
N GLU A 8 27.96 4.02 1.54
CA GLU A 8 27.76 3.41 0.22
C GLU A 8 26.62 2.40 0.28
N MET A 9 25.94 2.23 -0.85
CA MET A 9 24.89 1.24 -1.01
C MET A 9 25.43 -0.17 -0.74
N ASN A 10 24.58 -0.99 -0.13
CA ASN A 10 24.83 -2.39 0.16
C ASN A 10 23.54 -3.20 -0.10
N ASP A 11 22.99 -3.86 0.91
CA ASP A 11 21.73 -4.58 0.82
C ASP A 11 20.51 -3.65 0.77
N TRP A 12 19.36 -4.21 0.40
CA TRP A 12 18.13 -3.44 0.19
C TRP A 12 17.67 -2.65 1.42
N LEU A 13 17.90 -3.18 2.63
CA LEU A 13 17.43 -2.57 3.87
C LEU A 13 18.36 -1.42 4.25
N TYR A 14 19.67 -1.62 4.12
CA TYR A 14 20.63 -0.55 4.29
C TYR A 14 20.42 0.56 3.26
N ASN A 15 20.14 0.21 1.99
CA ASN A 15 19.84 1.18 0.93
C ASN A 15 18.57 1.98 1.24
N ALA A 16 17.53 1.32 1.77
CA ALA A 16 16.34 2.01 2.25
C ALA A 16 16.69 2.98 3.39
N GLY A 17 17.49 2.55 4.38
CA GLY A 17 17.99 3.40 5.44
C GLY A 17 18.79 4.61 4.91
N LEU A 18 19.66 4.38 3.93
CA LEU A 18 20.51 5.41 3.34
C LEU A 18 19.72 6.45 2.55
N VAL A 19 18.75 6.00 1.74
CA VAL A 19 17.78 6.89 1.07
C VAL A 19 16.98 7.68 2.11
N GLY A 20 16.61 7.05 3.22
CA GLY A 20 15.90 7.70 4.33
C GLY A 20 16.73 8.78 5.01
N LEU A 21 17.98 8.49 5.34
CA LEU A 21 18.91 9.46 5.92
C LEU A 21 19.10 10.65 4.98
N TYR A 22 19.35 10.39 3.69
CA TYR A 22 19.45 11.44 2.68
C TYR A 22 18.18 12.29 2.60
N ASN A 23 17.00 11.65 2.59
CA ASN A 23 15.71 12.36 2.54
C ASN A 23 15.52 13.29 3.73
N ILE A 24 15.86 12.85 4.94
CA ILE A 24 15.76 13.67 6.17
C ILE A 24 16.70 14.87 6.11
N LEU A 25 17.96 14.65 5.75
CA LEU A 25 18.97 15.71 5.67
C LEU A 25 18.58 16.77 4.63
N VAL A 26 18.27 16.37 3.40
CA VAL A 26 17.90 17.32 2.34
C VAL A 26 16.61 18.07 2.66
N HIS A 27 15.65 17.41 3.31
CA HIS A 27 14.45 18.06 3.78
C HIS A 27 14.72 19.17 4.80
N SER A 28 15.73 18.98 5.67
CA SER A 28 16.17 20.00 6.63
C SER A 28 17.03 21.11 6.02
N GLY A 29 17.22 21.13 4.70
CA GLY A 29 18.02 22.14 3.99
C GLY A 29 19.52 21.84 3.95
N GLU A 30 19.95 20.68 4.44
CA GLU A 30 21.35 20.27 4.41
C GLU A 30 21.82 19.94 2.99
N LYS A 31 23.05 20.35 2.68
CA LYS A 31 23.72 19.95 1.43
C LYS A 31 24.44 18.63 1.67
N VAL A 32 23.91 17.56 1.11
CA VAL A 32 24.53 16.22 1.15
C VAL A 32 25.18 15.93 -0.18
N LYS A 33 26.47 15.60 -0.19
CA LYS A 33 27.19 15.28 -1.42
C LYS A 33 26.86 13.85 -1.84
N MET A 34 26.19 13.69 -2.97
CA MET A 34 26.01 12.38 -3.60
C MET A 34 27.25 11.97 -4.39
N ASN A 35 27.53 10.67 -4.38
CA ASN A 35 28.37 10.01 -5.36
C ASN A 35 27.55 8.92 -6.07
N GLU A 36 28.14 8.20 -7.03
CA GLU A 36 27.43 7.19 -7.81
C GLU A 36 26.80 6.09 -6.92
N GLN A 37 27.47 5.71 -5.83
CA GLN A 37 27.11 4.60 -4.97
C GLN A 37 26.64 5.01 -3.58
N GLY A 38 26.37 6.29 -3.28
CA GLY A 38 25.95 6.71 -1.94
C GLY A 38 26.15 8.19 -1.66
N ILE A 39 26.47 8.51 -0.40
CA ILE A 39 26.63 9.89 0.09
C ILE A 39 27.90 10.09 0.91
N GLU A 40 28.34 11.34 0.94
CA GLU A 40 29.37 11.86 1.83
C GLU A 40 28.75 13.01 2.64
N MET A 41 28.87 12.96 3.97
CA MET A 41 28.33 13.96 4.88
C MET A 41 29.33 14.33 5.98
N ASP A 42 29.21 15.53 6.52
CA ASP A 42 29.98 15.96 7.70
C ASP A 42 29.26 15.57 8.99
N GLN A 43 30.02 15.25 10.04
CA GLN A 43 29.44 14.90 11.35
C GLN A 43 28.52 16.01 11.91
N SER A 44 28.82 17.29 11.65
CA SER A 44 27.99 18.42 12.09
C SER A 44 26.57 18.39 11.51
N GLN A 45 26.35 17.67 10.40
CA GLN A 45 25.01 17.50 9.83
C GLN A 45 24.11 16.58 10.67
N LEU A 46 24.66 15.94 11.72
CA LEU A 46 23.91 15.20 12.73
C LEU A 46 23.48 16.06 13.93
N GLU A 47 23.88 17.33 13.98
CA GLU A 47 23.42 18.25 15.03
C GLU A 47 21.90 18.44 14.96
N ASN A 48 21.22 18.22 16.09
CA ASN A 48 19.76 18.24 16.20
C ASN A 48 19.06 17.29 15.21
N PHE A 49 19.70 16.17 14.86
CA PHE A 49 19.15 15.21 13.90
C PHE A 49 17.82 14.62 14.36
N GLU A 50 17.59 14.47 15.67
CA GLU A 50 16.32 14.04 16.25
C GLU A 50 15.16 14.96 15.83
N GLU A 51 15.34 16.27 15.85
CA GLU A 51 14.33 17.24 15.43
C GLU A 51 14.05 17.10 13.94
N ARG A 52 15.12 16.99 13.13
CA ARG A 52 15.03 16.81 11.67
C ARG A 52 14.30 15.51 11.31
N TYR A 53 14.59 14.44 12.04
CA TYR A 53 14.00 13.12 11.86
C TYR A 53 12.48 13.17 12.06
N PHE A 54 12.00 13.71 13.19
CA PHE A 54 10.57 13.80 13.46
C PHE A 54 9.85 14.79 12.54
N THR A 55 10.43 15.97 12.30
CA THR A 55 9.87 16.99 11.40
C THR A 55 9.66 16.42 9.99
N TYR A 56 10.61 15.64 9.47
CA TYR A 56 10.46 14.96 8.19
C TYR A 56 9.18 14.11 8.13
N PHE A 57 8.95 13.26 9.14
CA PHE A 57 7.75 12.41 9.15
C PHE A 57 6.47 13.19 9.37
N ILE A 58 6.49 14.20 10.25
CA ILE A 58 5.32 15.02 10.55
C ILE A 58 4.85 15.74 9.28
N GLU A 59 5.76 16.36 8.53
CA GLU A 59 5.41 17.10 7.31
C GLU A 59 5.06 16.17 6.15
N LYS A 60 5.79 15.06 5.96
CA LYS A 60 5.51 14.15 4.84
C LYS A 60 4.21 13.35 5.01
N TYR A 61 3.84 13.03 6.25
CA TYR A 61 2.67 12.21 6.54
C TYR A 61 1.54 12.98 7.21
N GLU A 62 1.59 14.31 7.19
CA GLU A 62 0.69 15.21 7.92
C GLU A 62 -0.77 14.79 7.80
N VAL A 63 -1.27 14.62 6.56
CA VAL A 63 -2.67 14.27 6.27
C VAL A 63 -3.14 12.92 6.84
N TYR A 64 -2.22 12.03 7.20
CA TYR A 64 -2.51 10.72 7.78
C TYR A 64 -2.49 10.72 9.31
N LEU A 65 -2.04 11.80 9.95
CA LEU A 65 -1.93 11.90 11.41
C LEU A 65 -3.29 12.21 12.04
N SER A 66 -3.58 11.60 13.19
CA SER A 66 -4.79 11.97 13.95
C SER A 66 -4.75 13.44 14.39
N TRP A 67 -3.55 14.00 14.60
CA TRP A 67 -3.37 15.41 14.88
C TRP A 67 -3.91 16.30 13.75
N TYR A 68 -3.56 15.99 12.49
CA TYR A 68 -4.06 16.75 11.34
C TYR A 68 -5.57 16.64 11.19
N LYS A 69 -6.14 15.43 11.41
CA LYS A 69 -7.61 15.24 11.38
C LYS A 69 -8.37 16.12 12.37
N ILE A 70 -7.74 16.50 13.49
CA ILE A 70 -8.32 17.45 14.45
C ILE A 70 -8.22 18.88 13.87
N ILE A 71 -7.03 19.30 13.46
CA ILE A 71 -6.83 20.70 13.06
C ILE A 71 -7.46 21.05 11.70
N SER A 72 -7.58 20.09 10.77
CA SER A 72 -8.10 20.30 9.42
C SER A 72 -9.59 20.60 9.39
N TYR A 73 -10.34 20.26 10.45
CA TYR A 73 -11.77 20.55 10.54
C TYR A 73 -12.06 22.04 10.84
N LYS A 74 -11.02 22.83 11.16
CA LYS A 74 -11.14 24.27 11.44
C LYS A 74 -11.82 25.04 10.31
N ASP A 75 -11.53 24.70 9.06
CA ASP A 75 -12.09 25.38 7.90
C ASP A 75 -13.60 25.17 7.80
N VAL A 76 -14.06 23.94 8.09
CA VAL A 76 -15.49 23.59 8.14
C VAL A 76 -16.19 24.39 9.25
N LEU A 77 -15.62 24.44 10.45
CA LEU A 77 -16.17 25.21 11.56
C LEU A 77 -16.24 26.71 11.23
N THR A 78 -15.17 27.25 10.67
CA THR A 78 -15.07 28.67 10.30
C THR A 78 -16.08 29.03 9.21
N TYR A 79 -16.31 28.15 8.24
CA TYR A 79 -17.33 28.34 7.20
C TYR A 79 -18.72 28.50 7.81
N HIS A 80 -19.13 27.58 8.69
CA HIS A 80 -20.44 27.66 9.34
C HIS A 80 -20.57 28.88 10.25
N GLN A 81 -19.51 29.26 10.98
CA GLN A 81 -19.50 30.47 11.78
C GLN A 81 -19.68 31.74 10.93
N LYS A 82 -18.98 31.85 9.79
CA LYS A 82 -19.11 32.99 8.86
C LYS A 82 -20.51 33.10 8.27
N GLN A 83 -21.15 31.97 7.99
CA GLN A 83 -22.53 31.92 7.50
C GLN A 83 -23.57 32.06 8.62
N ASN A 84 -23.16 32.36 9.86
CA ASN A 84 -24.04 32.39 11.04
C ASN A 84 -24.89 31.11 11.19
N PHE A 85 -24.39 29.98 10.70
CA PHE A 85 -25.07 28.68 10.65
C PHE A 85 -26.38 28.67 9.84
N ASN A 86 -26.58 29.63 8.93
CA ASN A 86 -27.80 29.75 8.13
C ASN A 86 -28.10 28.49 7.28
N SER A 87 -27.05 27.77 6.86
CA SER A 87 -27.13 26.54 6.07
C SER A 87 -26.83 25.28 6.90
N PHE A 88 -26.92 25.33 8.23
CA PHE A 88 -26.57 24.19 9.08
C PHE A 88 -27.79 23.28 9.25
N GLY A 89 -27.76 22.11 8.61
CA GLY A 89 -28.82 21.11 8.60
C GLY A 89 -28.51 19.88 9.43
N GLU A 90 -29.32 18.83 9.27
CA GLU A 90 -29.18 17.57 10.01
C GLU A 90 -27.91 16.81 9.59
N GLU A 91 -27.56 16.88 8.30
CA GLU A 91 -26.34 16.27 7.76
C GLU A 91 -25.08 16.90 8.37
N GLU A 92 -25.04 18.23 8.50
CA GLU A 92 -23.94 18.95 9.16
C GLU A 92 -23.87 18.62 10.65
N LEU A 93 -25.02 18.45 11.31
CA LEU A 93 -25.07 18.04 12.71
C LEU A 93 -24.51 16.62 12.90
N ASP A 94 -24.86 15.69 12.01
CA ASP A 94 -24.35 14.32 12.03
C ASP A 94 -22.84 14.29 11.78
N SER A 95 -22.36 15.08 10.82
CA SER A 95 -20.93 15.28 10.55
C SER A 95 -20.19 15.86 11.77
N LEU A 96 -20.74 16.91 12.39
CA LEU A 96 -20.19 17.50 13.61
C LEU A 96 -20.16 16.50 14.77
N ASN A 97 -21.22 15.72 14.95
CA ASN A 97 -21.30 14.69 15.99
C ASN A 97 -20.29 13.56 15.77
N GLN A 98 -20.07 13.16 14.52
CA GLN A 98 -19.03 12.19 14.19
C GLN A 98 -17.64 12.76 14.48
N TYR A 99 -17.39 14.02 14.07
CA TYR A 99 -16.16 14.72 14.37
C TYR A 99 -15.89 14.83 15.88
N ILE A 100 -16.90 15.15 16.69
CA ILE A 100 -16.80 15.18 18.17
C ILE A 100 -16.35 13.82 18.72
N LYS A 101 -16.91 12.71 18.21
CA LYS A 101 -16.50 11.37 18.65
C LYS A 101 -15.03 11.09 18.32
N ASP A 102 -14.61 11.47 17.11
CA ASP A 102 -13.24 11.25 16.64
C ASP A 102 -12.23 12.08 17.45
N VAL A 103 -12.49 13.38 17.66
CA VAL A 103 -11.67 14.25 18.51
C VAL A 103 -11.53 13.69 19.92
N LYS A 104 -12.65 13.27 20.54
CA LYS A 104 -12.61 12.65 21.88
C LYS A 104 -11.79 11.37 21.90
N HIS A 105 -11.92 10.53 20.88
CA HIS A 105 -11.15 9.30 20.75
C HIS A 105 -9.65 9.59 20.67
N TYR A 106 -9.23 10.50 19.78
CA TYR A 106 -7.82 10.85 19.60
C TYR A 106 -7.22 11.49 20.85
N LEU A 107 -7.89 12.51 21.42
CA LEU A 107 -7.40 13.25 22.59
C LEU A 107 -7.34 12.39 23.86
N SER A 108 -8.08 11.28 23.93
CA SER A 108 -8.06 10.34 25.05
C SER A 108 -7.14 9.13 24.85
N SER A 109 -6.47 9.04 23.69
CA SER A 109 -5.54 7.96 23.39
C SER A 109 -4.34 7.94 24.36
N ASN A 110 -3.82 6.76 24.66
CA ASN A 110 -2.65 6.61 25.53
C ASN A 110 -1.42 7.35 24.96
N SER A 111 -1.33 7.38 23.63
CA SER A 111 -0.30 8.11 22.89
C SER A 111 -0.31 9.61 23.22
N TYR A 112 -1.49 10.24 23.23
CA TYR A 112 -1.62 11.68 23.52
C TYR A 112 -1.50 11.99 25.01
N LYS A 113 -2.02 11.11 25.87
CA LYS A 113 -1.83 11.25 27.32
C LYS A 113 -0.35 11.33 27.70
N ALA A 114 0.48 10.48 27.10
CA ALA A 114 1.92 10.51 27.30
C ALA A 114 2.58 11.79 26.76
N ALA A 115 2.03 12.41 25.71
CA ALA A 115 2.52 13.68 25.18
C ALA A 115 2.16 14.86 26.08
N TYR A 116 0.98 14.86 26.72
CA TYR A 116 0.56 15.96 27.60
C TYR A 116 1.51 16.14 28.80
N GLU A 117 2.12 15.06 29.29
CA GLU A 117 3.15 15.12 30.34
C GLU A 117 4.39 15.95 29.93
N LEU A 118 4.66 16.05 28.63
CA LEU A 118 5.83 16.75 28.08
C LEU A 118 5.54 18.20 27.67
N ILE A 119 4.28 18.52 27.36
CA ILE A 119 3.86 19.83 26.82
C ILE A 119 3.80 20.92 27.92
N GLY A 120 3.90 20.56 29.21
CA GLY A 120 4.03 21.54 30.31
C GLY A 120 2.83 22.49 30.50
N SER A 121 1.69 22.25 29.83
CA SER A 121 0.54 23.16 29.82
C SER A 121 -0.34 23.02 31.09
N GLN A 122 -0.87 24.15 31.57
CA GLN A 122 -1.81 24.21 32.70
C GLN A 122 -3.22 23.72 32.34
N VAL A 123 -3.58 23.71 31.05
CA VAL A 123 -4.88 23.25 30.55
C VAL A 123 -4.65 21.94 29.80
N THR A 124 -5.10 20.81 30.36
CA THR A 124 -5.02 19.56 29.61
C THR A 124 -6.11 19.50 28.55
N LEU A 125 -5.74 19.35 27.29
CA LEU A 125 -6.67 19.04 26.18
C LEU A 125 -7.63 17.89 26.52
N LEU A 126 -7.19 16.97 27.39
CA LEU A 126 -8.02 15.89 27.92
C LEU A 126 -9.25 16.39 28.71
N GLU A 127 -9.12 17.46 29.48
CA GLU A 127 -10.24 18.06 30.21
C GLU A 127 -11.20 18.78 29.28
N LEU A 128 -10.69 19.51 28.28
CA LEU A 128 -11.51 20.13 27.24
C LEU A 128 -12.28 19.06 26.44
N ALA A 129 -11.63 17.95 26.09
CA ALA A 129 -12.24 16.83 25.40
C ALA A 129 -13.38 16.17 26.20
N LYS A 130 -13.25 16.08 27.54
CA LYS A 130 -14.32 15.54 28.41
C LYS A 130 -15.58 16.41 28.40
N LYS A 131 -15.43 17.72 28.21
CA LYS A 131 -16.55 18.69 28.13
C LYS A 131 -17.29 18.64 26.79
N LEU A 132 -16.73 18.00 25.77
CA LEU A 132 -17.42 17.81 24.49
C LEU A 132 -18.52 16.75 24.61
N GLN A 133 -19.72 17.10 24.17
CA GLN A 133 -20.87 16.20 24.10
C GLN A 133 -21.49 16.25 22.70
N THR A 134 -21.96 15.11 22.22
CA THR A 134 -22.72 15.05 20.97
C THR A 134 -24.10 15.62 21.19
N ILE A 135 -24.60 16.39 20.24
CA ILE A 135 -25.89 17.06 20.29
C ILE A 135 -26.93 16.13 19.64
N LYS A 136 -28.01 15.82 20.37
CA LYS A 136 -29.11 14.98 19.87
C LYS A 136 -30.36 15.82 19.64
N LEU A 137 -30.99 15.64 18.50
CA LEU A 137 -32.33 16.16 18.22
C LEU A 137 -33.39 15.16 18.70
N LYS A 138 -34.36 15.62 19.49
CA LYS A 138 -35.58 14.81 19.75
C LYS A 138 -36.49 14.88 18.53
N LYS A 139 -37.41 13.90 18.38
CA LYS A 139 -38.38 13.76 17.26
C LYS A 139 -39.22 15.01 16.91
N LYS A 140 -39.18 16.09 17.68
CA LYS A 140 -39.93 17.34 17.47
C LYS A 140 -39.07 18.62 17.62
N GLU A 141 -37.78 18.49 17.95
CA GLU A 141 -36.89 19.65 18.12
C GLU A 141 -36.32 20.05 16.76
N THR A 142 -36.22 21.35 16.50
CA THR A 142 -35.59 21.88 15.28
C THR A 142 -34.12 22.24 15.55
N ILE A 143 -33.31 22.32 14.50
CA ILE A 143 -31.90 22.76 14.62
C ILE A 143 -31.81 24.17 15.19
N GLY A 144 -32.77 25.05 14.87
CA GLY A 144 -32.84 26.41 15.41
C GLY A 144 -32.89 26.45 16.94
N GLU A 145 -33.58 25.50 17.57
CA GLU A 145 -33.66 25.37 19.03
C GLU A 145 -32.34 24.90 19.66
N LYS A 146 -31.49 24.21 18.90
CA LYS A 146 -30.16 23.73 19.31
C LYS A 146 -29.03 24.65 18.90
N LEU A 147 -29.32 25.76 18.23
CA LEU A 147 -28.30 26.63 17.64
C LEU A 147 -27.31 27.20 18.67
N ILE A 148 -27.79 27.53 19.87
CA ILE A 148 -26.94 28.01 20.97
C ILE A 148 -25.95 26.91 21.39
N GLU A 149 -26.44 25.69 21.62
CA GLU A 149 -25.62 24.53 21.99
C GLU A 149 -24.59 24.17 20.91
N ILE A 150 -24.98 24.27 19.63
CA ILE A 150 -24.09 24.09 18.48
C ILE A 150 -22.97 25.14 18.51
N LYS A 151 -23.32 26.43 18.65
CA LYS A 151 -22.34 27.53 18.70
C LYS A 151 -21.35 27.36 19.86
N GLU A 152 -21.83 27.01 21.04
CA GLU A 152 -20.98 26.73 22.21
C GLU A 152 -20.03 25.55 21.96
N THR A 153 -20.54 24.48 21.33
CA THR A 153 -19.74 23.30 21.01
C THR A 153 -18.66 23.62 19.97
N VAL A 154 -19.00 24.40 18.94
CA VAL A 154 -18.04 24.88 17.93
C VAL A 154 -16.97 25.76 18.56
N ASN A 155 -17.32 26.64 19.51
CA ASN A 155 -16.33 27.46 20.21
C ASN A 155 -15.35 26.61 21.02
N LYS A 156 -15.83 25.59 21.74
CA LYS A 156 -14.97 24.62 22.46
C LYS A 156 -14.06 23.84 21.51
N LEU A 157 -14.57 23.44 20.33
CA LEU A 157 -13.76 22.77 19.31
C LEU A 157 -12.68 23.71 18.75
N ASN A 158 -12.99 24.99 18.53
CA ASN A 158 -12.00 25.97 18.09
C ASN A 158 -10.91 26.22 19.15
N GLU A 159 -11.26 26.25 20.43
CA GLU A 159 -10.28 26.33 21.54
C GLU A 159 -9.34 25.11 21.52
N ILE A 160 -9.88 23.89 21.41
CA ILE A 160 -9.11 22.65 21.30
C ILE A 160 -8.17 22.68 20.08
N ILE A 161 -8.69 23.09 18.92
CA ILE A 161 -7.91 23.21 17.69
C ILE A 161 -6.79 24.25 17.87
N GLY A 162 -7.08 25.38 18.51
CA GLY A 162 -6.11 26.43 18.82
C GLY A 162 -4.92 25.89 19.59
N HIS A 163 -5.17 25.16 20.68
CA HIS A 163 -4.10 24.49 21.43
C HIS A 163 -3.35 23.45 20.59
N CYS A 164 -4.05 22.63 19.81
CA CYS A 164 -3.40 21.64 18.95
C CYS A 164 -2.46 22.27 17.90
N MET A 165 -2.69 23.52 17.51
CA MET A 165 -1.86 24.26 16.55
C MET A 165 -0.63 24.92 17.17
N GLU A 166 -0.52 24.98 18.51
CA GLU A 166 0.69 25.48 19.18
C GLU A 166 1.89 24.57 18.91
N GLU A 167 3.09 25.14 18.82
CA GLU A 167 4.31 24.43 18.41
C GLU A 167 4.61 23.20 19.28
N ASP A 168 4.53 23.31 20.61
CA ASP A 168 4.79 22.20 21.52
C ASP A 168 3.75 21.08 21.39
N TYR A 169 2.48 21.44 21.24
CA TYR A 169 1.42 20.48 20.99
C TYR A 169 1.62 19.76 19.66
N LYS A 170 1.88 20.49 18.58
CA LYS A 170 2.20 19.89 17.28
C LYS A 170 3.40 18.94 17.41
N LYS A 171 4.50 19.41 18.00
CA LYS A 171 5.75 18.65 18.17
C LYS A 171 5.51 17.29 18.84
N TYR A 172 4.82 17.25 19.97
CA TYR A 172 4.66 15.99 20.72
C TYR A 172 3.46 15.16 20.27
N LEU A 173 2.33 15.76 19.92
CA LEU A 173 1.16 15.00 19.45
C LEU A 173 1.41 14.37 18.08
N ALA A 174 1.91 15.16 17.12
CA ALA A 174 2.26 14.65 15.80
C ALA A 174 3.46 13.71 15.88
N GLY A 175 4.47 14.01 16.71
CA GLY A 175 5.61 13.14 17.00
C GLY A 175 5.17 11.75 17.50
N LYS A 176 4.26 11.70 18.47
CA LYS A 176 3.71 10.42 18.95
C LYS A 176 2.88 9.70 17.88
N ASN A 177 2.15 10.41 17.01
CA ASN A 177 1.45 9.79 15.90
C ASN A 177 2.41 9.10 14.94
N VAL A 178 3.45 9.79 14.45
CA VAL A 178 4.38 9.23 13.45
C VAL A 178 5.13 8.00 13.95
N ILE A 179 5.39 7.90 15.25
CA ILE A 179 5.98 6.71 15.88
C ILE A 179 5.16 5.46 15.56
N TYR A 180 3.86 5.51 15.84
CA TYR A 180 2.98 4.34 15.75
C TYR A 180 2.33 4.15 14.38
N THR A 181 2.35 5.16 13.51
CA THR A 181 1.79 5.05 12.15
C THR A 181 2.85 4.70 11.12
N ILE A 182 4.06 5.25 11.24
CA ILE A 182 5.11 5.13 10.22
C ILE A 182 6.37 4.45 10.76
N ILE A 183 7.00 5.01 11.80
CA ILE A 183 8.35 4.60 12.24
C ILE A 183 8.39 3.13 12.68
N LYS A 184 7.37 2.68 13.43
CA LYS A 184 7.28 1.28 13.91
C LYS A 184 7.35 0.23 12.80
N ASN A 185 7.07 0.62 11.55
CA ASN A 185 7.04 -0.32 10.42
C ASN A 185 8.45 -0.62 9.90
N GLY A 186 9.47 0.19 10.21
CA GLY A 186 10.87 -0.11 9.90
C GLY A 186 11.61 -0.83 11.04
N TRP A 187 11.38 -0.41 12.27
CA TRP A 187 12.03 -0.98 13.46
C TRP A 187 11.15 -0.86 14.70
N ASN A 188 11.41 -1.68 15.72
CA ASN A 188 10.58 -1.77 16.92
C ASN A 188 11.38 -2.28 18.14
N GLY A 189 10.78 -2.18 19.33
CA GLY A 189 11.31 -2.79 20.57
C GLY A 189 12.50 -2.08 21.23
N VAL A 190 12.96 -0.96 20.68
CA VAL A 190 14.08 -0.16 21.21
C VAL A 190 13.74 1.33 21.26
N SER A 191 14.51 2.12 22.02
CA SER A 191 14.33 3.58 22.15
C SER A 191 12.86 3.96 22.39
N ILE A 192 12.32 4.90 21.61
CA ILE A 192 10.93 5.39 21.68
C ILE A 192 9.85 4.31 21.50
N LEU A 193 10.23 3.12 21.02
CA LEU A 193 9.37 1.95 20.86
C LEU A 193 9.65 0.85 21.89
N ASN A 194 10.52 1.10 22.88
CA ASN A 194 10.66 0.28 24.06
C ASN A 194 9.63 0.71 25.13
N PRO A 195 8.64 -0.14 25.48
CA PRO A 195 7.66 0.20 26.52
C PRO A 195 8.27 0.46 27.90
N GLN A 196 9.52 0.06 28.13
CA GLN A 196 10.24 0.20 29.39
C GLN A 196 11.29 1.33 29.36
N THR A 197 11.27 2.19 28.35
CA THR A 197 12.20 3.33 28.29
C THR A 197 12.04 4.24 29.50
N LYS A 198 13.16 4.70 30.06
CA LYS A 198 13.18 5.68 31.16
C LYS A 198 13.12 7.11 30.66
N GLU A 199 13.59 7.35 29.44
CA GLU A 199 13.54 8.65 28.80
C GLU A 199 12.14 8.85 28.23
N LYS A 200 11.41 9.85 28.73
CA LYS A 200 10.01 10.08 28.34
C LYS A 200 9.92 10.96 27.10
N ASP A 201 10.89 11.86 26.92
CA ASP A 201 10.95 12.71 25.74
C ASP A 201 11.40 11.89 24.54
N ILE A 202 10.53 11.78 23.53
CA ILE A 202 10.75 10.97 22.34
C ILE A 202 11.92 11.49 21.47
N TYR A 203 12.20 12.80 21.52
CA TYR A 203 13.30 13.40 20.77
C TYR A 203 14.62 13.06 21.44
N MET A 204 14.68 13.21 22.76
CA MET A 204 15.87 12.87 23.54
C MET A 204 16.14 11.37 23.57
N ASP A 205 15.12 10.52 23.67
CA ASP A 205 15.29 9.06 23.65
C ASP A 205 15.90 8.63 22.29
N TYR A 206 15.35 9.12 21.17
CA TYR A 206 15.90 8.84 19.85
C TYR A 206 17.34 9.34 19.71
N LYS A 207 17.63 10.57 20.13
CA LYS A 207 18.98 11.15 20.12
C LYS A 207 19.97 10.31 20.90
N ASN A 208 19.64 9.97 22.15
CA ASN A 208 20.50 9.21 23.04
C ASN A 208 20.75 7.78 22.54
N TYR A 209 19.76 7.17 21.87
CA TYR A 209 19.87 5.79 21.41
C TYR A 209 20.53 5.63 20.02
N PHE A 210 20.30 6.56 19.09
CA PHE A 210 20.77 6.44 17.70
C PHE A 210 21.83 7.46 17.28
N VAL A 211 21.77 8.70 17.78
CA VAL A 211 22.64 9.81 17.31
C VAL A 211 23.90 9.90 18.15
N LYS A 212 23.76 10.03 19.47
CA LYS A 212 24.89 10.15 20.41
C LYS A 212 25.92 9.01 20.28
N PRO A 213 25.51 7.73 20.08
CA PRO A 213 26.48 6.65 19.87
C PRO A 213 27.35 6.83 18.61
N VAL A 214 26.89 7.59 17.61
CA VAL A 214 27.71 7.96 16.44
C VAL A 214 28.75 9.00 16.82
N GLU A 215 28.37 10.01 17.61
CA GLU A 215 29.28 11.05 18.09
C GLU A 215 30.40 10.45 18.93
N ASP A 216 30.04 9.59 19.89
CA ASP A 216 30.99 8.87 20.74
C ASP A 216 31.94 7.99 19.90
N TYR A 217 31.38 7.24 18.95
CA TYR A 217 32.15 6.35 18.08
C TYR A 217 33.16 7.07 17.18
N MET A 218 32.87 8.32 16.80
CA MET A 218 33.74 9.15 15.99
C MET A 218 34.91 9.74 16.79
N GLY A 219 34.68 10.02 18.08
CA GLY A 219 35.70 10.52 19.02
C GLY A 219 36.62 9.43 19.60
N ASP A 220 36.26 8.15 19.49
CA ASP A 220 37.01 7.02 20.06
C ASP A 220 38.35 6.72 19.33
N ASP A 221 39.37 6.36 20.11
CA ASP A 221 40.62 5.80 19.59
C ASP A 221 40.40 4.40 18.99
N LYS A 222 40.81 4.22 17.73
CA LYS A 222 40.62 3.00 16.95
C LYS A 222 41.57 1.86 17.34
N SER A 223 42.67 2.17 18.03
CA SER A 223 43.73 1.21 18.40
C SER A 223 43.26 0.01 19.25
N THR A 224 42.08 0.09 19.87
CA THR A 224 41.53 -0.94 20.77
C THR A 224 40.41 -1.80 20.15
N LYS A 225 40.04 -1.55 18.88
CA LYS A 225 38.90 -2.20 18.22
C LYS A 225 39.31 -3.57 17.66
N LYS A 226 38.45 -4.58 17.85
CA LYS A 226 38.74 -6.00 17.54
C LYS A 226 37.75 -6.65 16.59
N TYR A 227 36.61 -6.02 16.37
CA TYR A 227 35.50 -6.55 15.57
C TYR A 227 35.22 -5.63 14.39
N ASN A 228 34.57 -6.15 13.36
CA ASN A 228 34.17 -5.35 12.20
C ASN A 228 32.64 -5.34 12.07
N CYS A 229 32.11 -4.20 11.63
CA CYS A 229 30.70 -4.03 11.33
C CYS A 229 30.29 -4.98 10.20
N PHE A 230 29.25 -5.79 10.44
CA PHE A 230 28.72 -6.73 9.44
C PHE A 230 28.28 -6.04 8.13
N THR A 231 27.84 -4.78 8.18
CA THR A 231 27.31 -4.06 7.02
C THR A 231 28.33 -3.21 6.28
N CYS A 232 29.35 -2.66 6.96
CA CYS A 232 30.27 -1.68 6.34
C CYS A 232 31.73 -1.88 6.69
N ASP A 233 32.06 -2.99 7.36
CA ASP A 233 33.41 -3.41 7.74
C ASP A 233 34.21 -2.43 8.62
N ARG A 234 33.57 -1.35 9.11
CA ARG A 234 34.19 -0.43 10.06
C ARG A 234 34.46 -1.13 11.40
N GLU A 235 35.62 -0.85 11.98
CA GLU A 235 36.07 -1.42 13.26
C GLU A 235 35.15 -1.06 14.43
N MET A 236 34.97 -1.98 15.38
CA MET A 236 34.11 -1.86 16.56
C MET A 236 34.78 -2.46 17.80
N LYS A 237 34.39 -1.96 18.98
CA LYS A 237 34.92 -2.46 20.27
C LYS A 237 34.21 -3.72 20.76
N ASP A 238 32.93 -3.87 20.45
CA ASP A 238 32.08 -4.96 20.92
C ASP A 238 30.97 -5.28 19.89
N LEU A 239 30.27 -6.39 20.09
CA LEU A 239 29.20 -6.90 19.22
C LEU A 239 27.80 -6.63 19.81
N LYS A 240 27.62 -5.59 20.65
CA LYS A 240 26.33 -5.35 21.34
C LYS A 240 25.22 -4.81 20.45
N ASN A 241 25.58 -4.17 19.34
CA ASN A 241 24.61 -3.61 18.41
C ASN A 241 24.17 -4.68 17.40
N ASP A 242 23.22 -5.53 17.81
CA ASP A 242 22.60 -6.50 16.92
C ASP A 242 21.50 -5.87 16.02
N LEU A 243 20.93 -6.68 15.14
CA LEU A 243 19.86 -6.30 14.20
C LEU A 243 18.45 -6.64 14.71
N SER A 244 18.29 -7.07 15.97
CA SER A 244 17.01 -7.57 16.52
C SER A 244 15.91 -6.50 16.56
N PHE A 245 16.30 -5.23 16.58
CA PHE A 245 15.39 -4.09 16.56
C PHE A 245 14.73 -3.86 15.18
N LEU A 246 15.28 -4.42 14.11
CA LEU A 246 14.70 -4.30 12.77
C LEU A 246 13.61 -5.34 12.58
N ASN A 247 12.47 -4.91 12.04
CA ASN A 247 11.34 -5.80 11.83
C ASN A 247 11.73 -6.95 10.89
N GLN A 248 11.41 -8.21 11.25
CA GLN A 248 11.60 -9.40 10.38
C GLN A 248 13.04 -9.62 9.85
N VAL A 249 14.06 -9.06 10.49
CA VAL A 249 15.46 -9.15 10.03
C VAL A 249 16.32 -9.86 11.08
N GLY A 250 16.46 -9.29 12.27
CA GLY A 250 17.23 -9.89 13.35
C GLY A 250 16.47 -10.91 14.18
N PHE A 251 17.17 -11.48 15.16
CA PHE A 251 16.61 -12.39 16.17
C PHE A 251 17.08 -11.94 17.57
N ASP A 252 16.39 -12.40 18.61
CA ASP A 252 16.81 -12.13 20.00
C ASP A 252 18.10 -12.89 20.30
N VAL A 253 19.24 -12.20 20.17
CA VAL A 253 20.58 -12.77 20.36
C VAL A 253 20.75 -13.34 21.78
N SER A 254 20.10 -12.72 22.78
CA SER A 254 20.22 -13.13 24.18
C SER A 254 19.47 -14.43 24.51
N ARG A 255 18.38 -14.72 23.81
CA ARG A 255 17.50 -15.87 24.10
C ARG A 255 17.47 -16.93 23.01
N LYS A 256 17.93 -16.63 21.79
CA LYS A 256 17.81 -17.49 20.62
C LYS A 256 19.14 -17.70 19.88
N ALA A 257 20.19 -18.05 20.63
CA ALA A 257 21.52 -18.29 20.09
C ALA A 257 21.58 -19.43 19.04
N SER A 258 20.57 -20.30 18.96
CA SER A 258 20.49 -21.38 17.97
C SER A 258 20.33 -20.90 16.52
N HIS A 259 20.08 -19.61 16.29
CA HIS A 259 20.03 -19.02 14.94
C HIS A 259 21.42 -18.77 14.33
N THR A 260 22.49 -18.84 15.13
CA THR A 260 23.88 -18.60 14.69
C THR A 260 24.72 -19.87 14.80
N TRP A 261 25.73 -19.97 13.93
CA TRP A 261 26.67 -21.08 13.94
C TRP A 261 27.39 -21.17 15.29
N ASP A 262 27.50 -22.39 15.82
CA ASP A 262 28.12 -22.69 17.12
C ASP A 262 27.59 -21.83 18.30
N PHE A 263 26.37 -21.29 18.19
CA PHE A 263 25.77 -20.41 19.19
C PHE A 263 26.57 -19.12 19.47
N VAL A 264 27.49 -18.75 18.57
CA VAL A 264 28.30 -17.52 18.66
C VAL A 264 27.76 -16.50 17.67
N ASN A 265 27.24 -15.38 18.17
CA ASN A 265 26.79 -14.29 17.31
C ASN A 265 27.96 -13.39 16.91
N ASP A 266 28.25 -13.35 15.62
CA ASP A 266 29.18 -12.43 14.96
C ASP A 266 28.47 -11.34 14.14
N ILE A 267 27.13 -11.33 14.15
CA ILE A 267 26.31 -10.36 13.42
C ILE A 267 26.04 -9.15 14.33
N ALA A 268 26.85 -8.10 14.16
CA ALA A 268 26.66 -6.81 14.80
C ALA A 268 27.06 -5.65 13.88
N ILE A 269 26.53 -4.46 14.16
CA ILE A 269 26.70 -3.27 13.33
C ILE A 269 27.29 -2.09 14.09
N CYS A 270 28.04 -1.23 13.39
CA CYS A 270 28.59 -0.04 14.01
C CYS A 270 27.48 0.99 14.29
N PRO A 271 27.69 1.94 15.21
CA PRO A 271 26.70 2.98 15.52
C PRO A 271 26.21 3.77 14.30
N ILE A 272 27.08 3.98 13.31
CA ILE A 272 26.73 4.68 12.06
C ILE A 272 25.72 3.88 11.24
N CYS A 273 25.95 2.58 11.03
CA CYS A 273 24.98 1.72 10.36
C CYS A 273 23.68 1.63 11.14
N LYS A 274 23.75 1.61 12.48
CA LYS A 274 22.55 1.60 13.34
C LYS A 274 21.70 2.86 13.15
N LEU A 275 22.32 4.04 13.03
CA LEU A 275 21.64 5.28 12.67
C LEU A 275 21.04 5.23 11.26
N VAL A 276 21.76 4.69 10.27
CA VAL A 276 21.23 4.52 8.91
C VAL A 276 20.00 3.61 8.92
N PHE A 277 20.05 2.49 9.63
CA PHE A 277 18.91 1.57 9.75
C PHE A 277 17.71 2.18 10.48
N SER A 278 17.93 3.08 11.44
CA SER A 278 16.81 3.80 12.08
C SER A 278 16.08 4.72 11.10
N CYS A 279 16.73 5.11 9.99
CA CYS A 279 16.16 5.92 8.93
C CYS A 279 15.41 5.12 7.84
N VAL A 280 15.34 3.78 7.93
CA VAL A 280 14.56 2.94 7.00
C VAL A 280 13.14 3.46 6.77
N PRO A 281 12.39 3.91 7.81
CA PRO A 281 11.05 4.42 7.60
C PRO A 281 10.95 5.64 6.66
N ALA A 282 12.02 6.42 6.55
CA ALA A 282 12.09 7.60 5.68
C ALA A 282 12.49 7.24 4.24
N GLY A 283 13.09 6.07 4.01
CA GLY A 283 13.43 5.58 2.67
C GLY A 283 12.29 4.81 2.01
N MET A 284 11.57 4.01 2.80
CA MET A 284 10.35 3.35 2.35
C MET A 284 9.16 4.33 2.35
N THR A 285 8.10 3.99 1.62
CA THR A 285 6.82 4.71 1.69
C THR A 285 5.76 3.81 2.30
N TYR A 286 5.16 4.25 3.40
CA TYR A 286 4.07 3.53 4.07
C TYR A 286 2.73 4.24 3.92
N VAL A 287 1.66 3.47 3.71
CA VAL A 287 0.28 3.93 3.87
C VAL A 287 -0.51 2.82 4.56
N TYR A 288 -1.13 3.18 5.68
CA TYR A 288 -1.73 2.24 6.63
C TYR A 288 -0.73 1.15 7.07
N SER A 289 -1.06 -0.13 6.89
CA SER A 289 -0.20 -1.27 7.22
C SER A 289 0.64 -1.78 6.04
N LYS A 290 0.68 -1.03 4.94
CA LYS A 290 1.40 -1.40 3.72
C LYS A 290 2.58 -0.48 3.46
N GLY A 291 3.68 -1.01 2.95
CA GLY A 291 4.86 -0.26 2.57
C GLY A 291 5.44 -0.72 1.24
N ILE A 292 6.16 0.17 0.57
CA ILE A 292 6.91 -0.13 -0.66
C ILE A 292 8.25 0.58 -0.69
N TYR A 293 9.25 -0.10 -1.23
CA TYR A 293 10.55 0.43 -1.57
C TYR A 293 11.07 -0.23 -2.85
N ILE A 294 11.73 0.56 -3.69
CA ILE A 294 12.35 0.12 -4.93
C ILE A 294 13.86 0.20 -4.76
N ASN A 295 14.51 -0.95 -4.73
CA ASN A 295 15.95 -1.07 -4.52
C ASN A 295 16.68 -0.98 -5.87
N ASP A 296 16.87 0.24 -6.36
CA ASP A 296 17.63 0.50 -7.58
C ASP A 296 19.14 0.62 -7.27
N ASN A 297 19.85 -0.49 -7.43
CA ASN A 297 21.28 -0.57 -7.12
C ASN A 297 22.19 -0.01 -8.23
N ASN A 298 21.65 0.53 -9.32
CA ASN A 298 22.48 1.06 -10.40
C ASN A 298 23.20 2.35 -9.97
N SER A 299 22.53 3.21 -9.22
CA SER A 299 23.15 4.39 -8.60
C SER A 299 22.27 4.92 -7.48
N PHE A 300 22.89 5.55 -6.48
CA PHE A 300 22.16 6.12 -5.34
C PHE A 300 21.16 7.20 -5.76
N GLN A 301 21.54 8.07 -6.72
CA GLN A 301 20.65 9.10 -7.25
C GLN A 301 19.36 8.52 -7.84
N ARG A 302 19.46 7.38 -8.53
CA ARG A 302 18.29 6.69 -9.08
C ARG A 302 17.41 6.09 -8.00
N ALA A 303 18.00 5.43 -6.99
CA ALA A 303 17.28 4.92 -5.83
C ALA A 303 16.47 6.02 -5.13
N VAL A 304 17.06 7.20 -4.92
CA VAL A 304 16.37 8.37 -4.38
C VAL A 304 15.22 8.81 -5.30
N ASN A 305 15.50 9.04 -6.59
CA ASN A 305 14.53 9.59 -7.54
C ASN A 305 13.28 8.71 -7.67
N VAL A 306 13.47 7.40 -7.81
CA VAL A 306 12.34 6.47 -8.03
C VAL A 306 11.45 6.37 -6.78
N ASN A 307 12.05 6.32 -5.58
CA ASN A 307 11.30 6.21 -4.33
C ASN A 307 10.61 7.53 -3.95
N GLN A 308 11.22 8.69 -4.26
CA GLN A 308 10.55 9.99 -4.09
C GLN A 308 9.35 10.14 -5.01
N ARG A 309 9.43 9.70 -6.27
CA ARG A 309 8.29 9.70 -7.20
C ARG A 309 7.15 8.83 -6.68
N ILE A 310 7.44 7.58 -6.30
CA ILE A 310 6.45 6.67 -5.72
C ILE A 310 5.83 7.27 -4.46
N LYS A 311 6.63 7.84 -3.56
CA LYS A 311 6.14 8.54 -2.38
C LYS A 311 5.17 9.65 -2.74
N SER A 312 5.53 10.52 -3.69
CA SER A 312 4.68 11.62 -4.10
C SER A 312 3.34 11.16 -4.70
N GLU A 313 3.32 10.07 -5.46
CA GLU A 313 2.08 9.53 -6.04
C GLU A 313 1.19 8.85 -4.99
N ILE A 314 1.80 8.08 -4.08
CA ILE A 314 1.08 7.44 -2.98
C ILE A 314 0.42 8.47 -2.05
N LEU A 315 1.13 9.55 -1.72
CA LEU A 315 0.66 10.54 -0.75
C LEU A 315 -0.28 11.60 -1.35
N LYS A 316 -0.30 11.77 -2.69
CA LYS A 316 -1.29 12.61 -3.41
C LYS A 316 -2.66 11.95 -3.48
N GLU A 317 -2.72 10.63 -3.54
CA GLU A 317 -3.99 9.90 -3.57
C GLU A 317 -4.60 9.90 -2.15
N HIS A 318 -5.47 10.88 -1.87
CA HIS A 318 -6.28 10.96 -0.65
C HIS A 318 -7.42 9.93 -0.60
N GLU A 319 -7.43 8.94 -1.51
CA GLU A 319 -8.45 7.89 -1.53
C GLU A 319 -8.18 6.84 -0.45
N ASP A 320 -9.22 6.59 0.35
CA ASP A 320 -9.24 5.60 1.42
C ASP A 320 -9.27 4.19 0.83
N ASN A 321 -8.12 3.62 0.43
CA ASN A 321 -8.12 2.25 -0.08
C ASN A 321 -6.79 1.49 -0.01
N ARG A 322 -6.91 0.16 0.19
CA ARG A 322 -5.83 -0.84 0.15
C ARG A 322 -5.07 -0.92 -1.20
N LEU A 323 -5.61 -0.23 -2.22
CA LEU A 323 -5.20 -0.25 -3.62
C LEU A 323 -3.94 0.59 -3.92
N LEU A 324 -3.56 1.49 -3.01
CA LEU A 324 -2.57 2.56 -3.24
C LEU A 324 -1.17 2.04 -3.60
N THR A 325 -0.72 0.93 -3.00
CA THR A 325 0.68 0.46 -3.16
C THR A 325 0.93 -0.10 -4.56
N TYR A 326 0.06 -0.97 -5.07
CA TYR A 326 0.17 -1.48 -6.44
C TYR A 326 -0.18 -0.41 -7.47
N ARG A 327 -1.18 0.44 -7.18
CA ARG A 327 -1.55 1.55 -8.07
C ARG A 327 -0.37 2.49 -8.29
N ALA A 328 0.27 2.97 -7.23
CA ALA A 328 1.38 3.90 -7.37
C ALA A 328 2.59 3.28 -8.07
N LEU A 329 2.85 1.99 -7.84
CA LEU A 329 3.88 1.25 -8.58
C LEU A 329 3.54 1.19 -10.07
N VAL A 330 2.33 0.75 -10.42
CA VAL A 330 1.87 0.62 -11.80
C VAL A 330 1.83 1.99 -12.50
N LYS A 331 1.35 3.03 -11.81
CA LYS A 331 1.33 4.41 -12.31
C LYS A 331 2.74 4.92 -12.58
N SER A 332 3.66 4.70 -11.65
CA SER A 332 5.09 5.03 -11.82
C SER A 332 5.69 4.31 -13.03
N ILE A 333 5.34 3.05 -13.27
CA ILE A 333 5.76 2.27 -14.46
C ILE A 333 5.11 2.82 -15.76
N GLN A 334 3.85 3.25 -15.70
CA GLN A 334 3.08 3.74 -16.85
C GLN A 334 3.43 5.18 -17.27
N GLU A 335 3.86 6.03 -16.34
CA GLU A 335 4.18 7.45 -16.58
C GLU A 335 5.61 7.67 -17.10
N GLN A 336 6.48 6.66 -17.02
CA GLN A 336 7.86 6.69 -17.53
C GLN A 336 7.94 6.57 -19.06
N ILE A 337 7.20 7.40 -19.80
CA ILE A 337 6.94 7.34 -21.26
C ILE A 337 8.21 7.58 -22.14
N HIS A 338 9.43 7.52 -21.60
CA HIS A 338 10.65 7.65 -22.41
C HIS A 338 11.40 6.33 -22.53
N GLU A 339 11.74 5.95 -23.77
CA GLU A 339 12.40 4.70 -24.15
C GLU A 339 13.70 4.42 -23.36
N LYS A 340 14.34 5.46 -22.79
CA LYS A 340 15.50 5.32 -21.87
C LYS A 340 15.17 4.56 -20.58
N ILE A 341 13.96 4.70 -20.03
CA ILE A 341 13.61 4.16 -18.71
C ILE A 341 13.24 2.66 -18.75
N LYS A 342 12.90 2.12 -19.92
CA LYS A 342 12.61 0.69 -20.11
C LYS A 342 13.79 -0.22 -19.74
N TYR A 343 15.02 0.30 -19.85
CA TYR A 343 16.24 -0.36 -19.42
C TYR A 343 16.59 -0.07 -17.95
N GLU A 344 16.08 1.02 -17.40
CA GLU A 344 16.41 1.49 -16.06
C GLU A 344 15.67 0.66 -14.99
N LEU A 345 14.37 0.38 -15.14
CA LEU A 345 13.62 -0.40 -14.15
C LEU A 345 13.78 -1.92 -14.24
N ALA A 346 14.54 -2.41 -15.23
CA ALA A 346 14.78 -3.82 -15.43
C ALA A 346 15.58 -4.43 -14.28
N ASP A 347 15.15 -5.60 -13.81
CA ASP A 347 15.84 -6.40 -12.79
C ASP A 347 15.98 -5.66 -11.44
N ILE A 348 15.09 -4.70 -11.20
CA ILE A 348 14.99 -3.98 -9.93
C ILE A 348 14.18 -4.78 -8.92
N GLN A 349 14.69 -4.86 -7.69
CA GLN A 349 14.00 -5.49 -6.58
C GLN A 349 12.97 -4.53 -5.97
N VAL A 350 11.72 -4.97 -5.92
CA VAL A 350 10.61 -4.32 -5.23
C VAL A 350 10.41 -5.00 -3.89
N ILE A 351 10.52 -4.23 -2.83
CA ILE A 351 10.28 -4.67 -1.47
C ILE A 351 8.94 -4.13 -1.04
N ARG A 352 8.04 -5.03 -0.65
CA ARG A 352 6.71 -4.72 -0.12
C ARG A 352 6.64 -5.12 1.33
N TYR A 353 6.08 -4.26 2.16
CA TYR A 353 5.77 -4.56 3.54
C TYR A 353 4.26 -4.72 3.64
N GLU A 354 3.75 -5.93 3.88
CA GLU A 354 2.32 -6.19 4.02
C GLU A 354 2.12 -7.25 5.11
N GLU A 355 1.10 -7.08 5.96
CA GLU A 355 0.80 -8.04 7.04
C GLU A 355 2.00 -8.28 7.98
N GLU A 356 2.74 -7.21 8.30
CA GLU A 356 3.94 -7.23 9.15
C GLU A 356 5.10 -8.09 8.59
N LYS A 357 5.11 -8.35 7.28
CA LYS A 357 6.13 -9.15 6.59
C LYS A 357 6.67 -8.45 5.35
N TYR A 358 7.96 -8.66 5.07
CA TYR A 358 8.55 -8.27 3.80
C TYR A 358 8.27 -9.33 2.71
N ARG A 359 7.88 -8.86 1.53
CA ARG A 359 7.72 -9.64 0.30
C ARG A 359 8.60 -9.03 -0.78
N PHE A 360 9.28 -9.88 -1.54
CA PHE A 360 10.24 -9.48 -2.55
C PHE A 360 9.75 -9.87 -3.93
N ASN A 361 9.81 -8.93 -4.87
CA ASN A 361 9.55 -9.17 -6.29
C ASN A 361 10.70 -8.59 -7.12
N ILE A 362 10.97 -9.17 -8.28
CA ILE A 362 11.90 -8.61 -9.26
C ILE A 362 11.07 -8.08 -10.43
N LEU A 363 11.18 -6.78 -10.72
CA LEU A 363 10.54 -6.19 -11.89
C LEU A 363 11.36 -6.51 -13.14
N THR A 364 10.96 -7.57 -13.84
CA THR A 364 11.60 -7.91 -15.11
C THR A 364 11.13 -6.97 -16.21
N ARG A 365 11.94 -6.84 -17.28
CA ARG A 365 11.57 -6.08 -18.49
C ARG A 365 10.25 -6.56 -19.09
N GLN A 366 10.00 -7.86 -19.03
CA GLN A 366 8.78 -8.47 -19.53
C GLN A 366 7.57 -8.02 -18.71
N MET A 367 7.64 -8.03 -17.38
CA MET A 367 6.56 -7.55 -16.51
C MET A 367 6.21 -6.08 -16.77
N ILE A 368 7.23 -5.23 -16.89
CA ILE A 368 7.06 -3.81 -17.22
C ILE A 368 6.34 -3.65 -18.57
N LYS A 369 6.78 -4.39 -19.59
CA LYS A 369 6.15 -4.40 -20.92
C LYS A 369 4.69 -4.84 -20.84
N ILE A 370 4.38 -5.92 -20.10
CA ILE A 370 3.02 -6.43 -19.92
C ILE A 370 2.12 -5.38 -19.26
N ILE A 371 2.59 -4.72 -18.19
CA ILE A 371 1.85 -3.66 -17.48
C ILE A 371 1.60 -2.46 -18.39
N GLN A 372 2.60 -2.02 -19.16
CA GLN A 372 2.48 -0.89 -20.09
C GLN A 372 1.51 -1.19 -21.23
N GLN A 373 1.65 -2.34 -21.90
CA GLN A 373 0.74 -2.77 -22.98
C GLN A 373 -0.68 -3.02 -22.47
N SER A 374 -0.83 -3.28 -21.16
CA SER A 374 -2.11 -3.53 -20.52
C SER A 374 -2.77 -2.31 -19.89
N LYS A 375 -2.26 -1.09 -20.11
CA LYS A 375 -2.78 0.13 -19.48
C LYS A 375 -4.31 0.28 -19.58
N HIS A 376 -4.86 0.08 -20.78
CA HIS A 376 -6.31 0.18 -21.01
C HIS A 376 -7.09 -0.92 -20.25
N SER A 377 -6.70 -2.19 -20.43
CA SER A 377 -7.37 -3.34 -19.79
C SER A 377 -7.29 -3.25 -18.25
N LEU A 378 -6.16 -2.77 -17.71
CA LEU A 378 -5.96 -2.51 -16.29
C LEU A 378 -6.85 -1.38 -15.77
N GLY A 379 -7.01 -0.29 -16.54
CA GLY A 379 -7.94 0.79 -16.22
C GLY A 379 -9.39 0.31 -16.15
N TYR A 380 -9.78 -0.60 -17.03
CA TYR A 380 -11.16 -1.12 -17.09
C TYR A 380 -11.55 -2.01 -15.90
N ILE A 381 -10.58 -2.71 -15.29
CA ILE A 381 -10.80 -3.58 -14.13
C ILE A 381 -10.57 -2.87 -12.78
N HIS A 382 -10.22 -1.59 -12.80
CA HIS A 382 -9.77 -0.82 -11.62
C HIS A 382 -10.74 -0.88 -10.42
N ASN A 383 -12.04 -0.68 -10.68
CA ASN A 383 -13.10 -0.67 -9.66
C ASN A 383 -13.88 -1.99 -9.62
N SER A 384 -13.28 -3.08 -10.10
CA SER A 384 -13.94 -4.38 -10.17
C SER A 384 -13.50 -5.32 -9.04
N GLY A 385 -14.41 -6.16 -8.56
CA GLY A 385 -14.13 -7.04 -7.44
C GLY A 385 -15.27 -7.98 -7.07
N PHE A 386 -15.05 -8.83 -6.08
CA PHE A 386 -16.05 -9.76 -5.59
C PHE A 386 -15.97 -9.92 -4.08
N LYS A 387 -17.08 -10.32 -3.46
CA LYS A 387 -17.13 -10.70 -2.04
C LYS A 387 -17.08 -12.22 -1.92
N GLU A 388 -16.18 -12.70 -1.07
CA GLU A 388 -16.12 -14.10 -0.65
C GLU A 388 -16.20 -14.11 0.87
N VAL A 389 -17.25 -14.74 1.40
CA VAL A 389 -17.63 -14.66 2.82
C VAL A 389 -17.79 -13.19 3.25
N ASN A 390 -16.91 -12.69 4.13
CA ASN A 390 -16.95 -11.32 4.66
C ASN A 390 -15.79 -10.46 4.13
N THR A 391 -15.09 -10.91 3.09
CA THR A 391 -13.91 -10.23 2.55
C THR A 391 -14.16 -9.80 1.11
N TYR A 392 -13.87 -8.54 0.82
CA TYR A 392 -13.88 -8.01 -0.55
C TYR A 392 -12.50 -8.19 -1.18
N PHE A 393 -12.48 -8.73 -2.40
CA PHE A 393 -11.30 -8.91 -3.22
C PHE A 393 -11.40 -8.02 -4.45
N ASN A 394 -10.39 -7.17 -4.67
CA ASN A 394 -10.29 -6.33 -5.85
C ASN A 394 -9.57 -7.10 -6.98
N ILE A 395 -10.14 -7.13 -8.19
CA ILE A 395 -9.59 -7.89 -9.32
C ILE A 395 -8.29 -7.27 -9.82
N TYR A 396 -8.19 -5.93 -9.85
CA TYR A 396 -6.97 -5.24 -10.26
C TYR A 396 -5.78 -5.64 -9.37
N GLU A 397 -5.95 -5.69 -8.04
CA GLU A 397 -4.89 -6.14 -7.11
C GLU A 397 -4.47 -7.57 -7.40
N LEU A 398 -5.44 -8.49 -7.54
CA LEU A 398 -5.16 -9.91 -7.81
C LEU A 398 -4.42 -10.10 -9.14
N VAL A 399 -4.73 -9.30 -10.15
CA VAL A 399 -4.05 -9.33 -11.45
C VAL A 399 -2.61 -8.83 -11.31
N ILE A 400 -2.39 -7.65 -10.71
CA ILE A 400 -1.05 -7.09 -10.55
C ILE A 400 -0.17 -7.99 -9.68
N GLU A 401 -0.71 -8.52 -8.57
CA GLU A 401 0.02 -9.45 -7.71
C GLU A 401 0.50 -10.68 -8.48
N ARG A 402 -0.36 -11.28 -9.30
CA ARG A 402 -0.01 -12.45 -10.13
C ARG A 402 1.02 -12.12 -11.19
N VAL A 403 0.89 -10.98 -11.88
CA VAL A 403 1.88 -10.53 -12.87
C VAL A 403 3.25 -10.33 -12.20
N LEU A 404 3.31 -9.69 -11.03
CA LEU A 404 4.56 -9.48 -10.28
C LEU A 404 5.15 -10.77 -9.69
N ASN A 405 4.31 -11.78 -9.45
CA ASN A 405 4.72 -13.11 -9.00
C ASN A 405 4.98 -14.08 -10.18
N ASN A 406 4.99 -13.59 -11.43
CA ASN A 406 5.18 -14.38 -12.63
C ASN A 406 4.17 -15.54 -12.80
N GLN A 407 2.92 -15.28 -12.47
CA GLN A 407 1.82 -16.25 -12.54
C GLN A 407 0.82 -15.87 -13.62
N ASN A 408 0.42 -16.86 -14.43
CA ASN A 408 -0.71 -16.68 -15.34
C ASN A 408 -2.03 -16.48 -14.57
N LEU A 409 -3.02 -15.94 -15.27
CA LEU A 409 -4.31 -15.53 -14.71
C LEU A 409 -5.42 -16.57 -14.93
N PHE A 410 -5.15 -17.73 -15.53
CA PHE A 410 -6.21 -18.71 -15.84
C PHE A 410 -7.00 -19.15 -14.62
N THR A 411 -6.33 -19.38 -13.48
CA THR A 411 -7.01 -19.76 -12.24
C THR A 411 -7.86 -18.62 -11.67
N LEU A 412 -7.45 -17.35 -11.86
CA LEU A 412 -8.25 -16.19 -11.51
C LEU A 412 -9.47 -16.07 -12.43
N ILE A 413 -9.28 -16.18 -13.75
CA ILE A 413 -10.35 -16.13 -14.76
C ILE A 413 -11.40 -17.22 -14.49
N HIS A 414 -10.96 -18.45 -14.23
CA HIS A 414 -11.85 -19.55 -13.86
C HIS A 414 -12.64 -19.24 -12.59
N LYS A 415 -11.99 -18.69 -11.55
CA LYS A 415 -12.66 -18.29 -10.31
C LYS A 415 -13.73 -17.23 -10.58
N LEU A 416 -13.41 -16.19 -11.35
CA LEU A 416 -14.34 -15.12 -11.70
C LEU A 416 -15.58 -15.66 -12.44
N LEU A 417 -15.40 -16.49 -13.46
CA LEU A 417 -16.52 -17.06 -14.22
C LEU A 417 -17.37 -18.01 -13.36
N SER A 418 -16.73 -18.83 -12.52
CA SER A 418 -17.44 -19.73 -11.60
C SER A 418 -18.25 -18.96 -10.56
N TYR A 419 -17.69 -17.88 -10.00
CA TYR A 419 -18.38 -16.99 -9.06
C TYR A 419 -19.54 -16.25 -9.71
N LYS A 420 -19.41 -15.85 -10.98
CA LYS A 420 -20.49 -15.20 -11.72
C LYS A 420 -21.70 -16.14 -11.89
N LEU A 421 -21.45 -17.44 -12.03
CA LEU A 421 -22.51 -18.47 -12.10
C LEU A 421 -23.10 -18.81 -10.72
N SER A 422 -22.28 -18.98 -9.69
CA SER A 422 -22.72 -19.48 -8.39
C SER A 422 -23.26 -18.39 -7.47
N SER A 423 -22.65 -17.21 -7.47
CA SER A 423 -22.89 -16.12 -6.53
C SER A 423 -22.89 -14.74 -7.23
N PRO A 424 -23.77 -14.51 -8.22
CA PRO A 424 -23.77 -13.27 -9.00
C PRO A 424 -23.98 -12.00 -8.17
N LYS A 425 -24.75 -12.08 -7.07
CA LYS A 425 -25.00 -10.94 -6.16
C LYS A 425 -23.73 -10.44 -5.46
N ASN A 426 -22.71 -11.28 -5.33
CA ASN A 426 -21.45 -10.95 -4.70
C ASN A 426 -20.40 -10.46 -5.71
N CYS A 427 -20.73 -10.40 -6.99
CA CYS A 427 -19.81 -10.02 -8.07
C CYS A 427 -20.04 -8.55 -8.46
N ARG A 428 -19.08 -7.68 -8.15
CA ARG A 428 -19.01 -6.29 -8.62
C ARG A 428 -18.11 -6.22 -9.86
N PHE A 429 -18.37 -7.07 -10.85
CA PHE A 429 -17.66 -7.07 -12.13
C PHE A 429 -18.53 -7.59 -13.28
N THR A 430 -18.20 -7.18 -14.50
CA THR A 430 -18.86 -7.60 -15.74
C THR A 430 -18.07 -8.70 -16.46
N THR A 431 -18.70 -9.41 -17.39
CA THR A 431 -17.99 -10.38 -18.25
C THR A 431 -16.98 -9.68 -19.17
N SER A 432 -17.25 -8.44 -19.61
CA SER A 432 -16.28 -7.62 -20.34
C SER A 432 -15.01 -7.35 -19.52
N GLN A 433 -15.14 -7.14 -18.21
CA GLN A 433 -13.98 -7.03 -17.33
C GLN A 433 -13.20 -8.35 -17.22
N VAL A 434 -13.87 -9.51 -17.26
CA VAL A 434 -13.18 -10.82 -17.35
C VAL A 434 -12.44 -10.95 -18.68
N ILE A 435 -13.00 -10.45 -19.78
CA ILE A 435 -12.30 -10.37 -21.07
C ILE A 435 -11.05 -9.49 -20.96
N SER A 436 -11.12 -8.34 -20.29
CA SER A 436 -9.92 -7.54 -20.03
C SER A 436 -8.86 -8.32 -19.23
N VAL A 437 -9.25 -9.16 -18.26
CA VAL A 437 -8.30 -10.04 -17.56
C VAL A 437 -7.69 -11.10 -18.50
N LEU A 438 -8.47 -11.65 -19.43
CA LEU A 438 -7.98 -12.57 -20.47
C LEU A 438 -6.99 -11.89 -21.43
N GLU A 439 -7.24 -10.65 -21.84
CA GLU A 439 -6.30 -9.87 -22.67
C GLU A 439 -4.97 -9.64 -21.96
N ILE A 440 -5.01 -9.33 -20.66
CA ILE A 440 -3.79 -9.19 -19.84
C ILE A 440 -3.06 -10.53 -19.77
N ASN A 441 -3.79 -11.63 -19.58
CA ASN A 441 -3.20 -12.97 -19.56
C ASN A 441 -2.56 -13.36 -20.90
N PHE A 442 -3.18 -13.00 -22.01
CA PHE A 442 -2.63 -13.23 -23.34
C PHE A 442 -1.28 -12.53 -23.50
N ARG A 443 -1.19 -11.24 -23.15
CA ARG A 443 0.07 -10.47 -23.16
C ARG A 443 1.11 -11.06 -22.20
N PHE A 444 0.66 -11.57 -21.05
CA PHE A 444 1.53 -12.27 -20.10
C PHE A 444 2.12 -13.53 -20.73
N LEU A 445 1.30 -14.38 -21.35
CA LEU A 445 1.74 -15.59 -22.03
C LEU A 445 2.71 -15.28 -23.19
N GLU A 446 2.37 -14.28 -24.01
CA GLU A 446 3.24 -13.75 -25.07
C GLU A 446 4.61 -13.31 -24.53
N GLY A 447 4.61 -12.53 -23.45
CA GLY A 447 5.83 -12.09 -22.78
C GLY A 447 6.69 -13.23 -22.24
N MET A 448 6.07 -14.36 -21.88
CA MET A 448 6.72 -15.57 -21.38
C MET A 448 7.15 -16.54 -22.49
N GLY A 449 6.94 -16.20 -23.76
CA GLY A 449 7.32 -17.02 -24.91
C GLY A 449 6.25 -18.00 -25.40
N TYR A 450 5.09 -18.03 -24.76
CA TYR A 450 3.91 -18.76 -25.24
C TYR A 450 3.11 -17.87 -26.20
N MET A 451 2.23 -18.41 -27.04
CA MET A 451 1.28 -17.60 -27.82
C MET A 451 1.92 -16.52 -28.77
N GLN A 452 3.22 -16.57 -29.07
CA GLN A 452 3.92 -15.51 -29.84
C GLN A 452 3.37 -15.28 -31.26
N ASN A 453 2.81 -16.32 -31.87
CA ASN A 453 2.21 -16.27 -33.22
C ASN A 453 0.67 -16.32 -33.18
N ALA A 454 0.07 -16.16 -32.00
CA ALA A 454 -1.37 -16.20 -31.83
C ALA A 454 -1.97 -14.82 -32.12
N ASP A 455 -3.10 -14.77 -32.82
CA ASP A 455 -3.86 -13.53 -33.01
C ASP A 455 -4.72 -13.24 -31.78
N GLN A 456 -4.49 -12.11 -31.11
CA GLN A 456 -5.27 -11.71 -29.92
C GLN A 456 -6.79 -11.62 -30.22
N ASP A 457 -7.19 -11.39 -31.48
CA ASP A 457 -8.60 -11.35 -31.90
C ASP A 457 -9.33 -12.68 -31.66
N MET A 458 -8.60 -13.78 -31.42
CA MET A 458 -9.20 -15.05 -30.98
C MET A 458 -10.07 -14.91 -29.73
N ILE A 459 -9.68 -14.01 -28.80
CA ILE A 459 -10.44 -13.74 -27.58
C ILE A 459 -11.82 -13.16 -27.96
N LYS A 460 -11.83 -12.17 -28.86
CA LYS A 460 -13.06 -11.52 -29.33
C LYS A 460 -13.93 -12.49 -30.13
N LYS A 461 -13.34 -13.21 -31.10
CA LYS A 461 -14.04 -14.22 -31.93
C LYS A 461 -14.70 -15.30 -31.07
N ALA A 462 -13.98 -15.82 -30.07
CA ALA A 462 -14.51 -16.82 -29.15
C ALA A 462 -15.62 -16.25 -28.26
N ASN A 463 -15.43 -15.05 -27.71
CA ASN A 463 -16.44 -14.40 -26.88
C ASN A 463 -17.75 -14.13 -27.65
N VAL A 464 -17.64 -13.60 -28.87
CA VAL A 464 -18.78 -13.36 -29.77
C VAL A 464 -19.49 -14.68 -30.13
N SER A 465 -18.74 -15.75 -30.34
CA SER A 465 -19.31 -17.09 -30.58
C SER A 465 -20.17 -17.57 -29.40
N GLY A 466 -19.70 -17.35 -28.17
CA GLY A 466 -20.45 -17.67 -26.95
C GLY A 466 -21.71 -16.83 -26.79
N TYR A 467 -21.61 -15.53 -27.10
CA TYR A 467 -22.74 -14.61 -27.11
C TYR A 467 -23.83 -15.08 -28.08
N TYR A 468 -23.48 -15.35 -29.34
CA TYR A 468 -24.48 -15.77 -30.32
C TYR A 468 -25.13 -17.10 -29.97
N LEU A 469 -24.36 -18.06 -29.43
CA LEU A 469 -24.90 -19.33 -28.97
C LEU A 469 -25.91 -19.12 -27.83
N ARG A 470 -25.60 -18.24 -26.87
CA ARG A 470 -26.53 -17.85 -25.80
C ARG A 470 -27.83 -17.28 -26.36
N GLU A 471 -27.76 -16.36 -27.33
CA GLU A 471 -28.96 -15.77 -27.92
C GLU A 471 -29.83 -16.83 -28.62
N GLN A 472 -29.24 -17.84 -29.27
CA GLN A 472 -30.00 -18.97 -29.83
C GLN A 472 -30.72 -19.78 -28.75
N TYR A 473 -30.07 -20.00 -27.60
CA TYR A 473 -30.70 -20.68 -26.46
C TYR A 473 -31.83 -19.85 -25.84
N LYS A 474 -31.72 -18.51 -25.83
CA LYS A 474 -32.81 -17.62 -25.40
C LYS A 474 -34.01 -17.73 -26.33
N VAL A 475 -33.81 -17.68 -27.65
CA VAL A 475 -34.87 -17.85 -28.66
C VAL A 475 -35.60 -19.19 -28.49
N LYS A 476 -34.88 -20.25 -28.11
CA LYS A 476 -35.46 -21.59 -27.85
C LYS A 476 -36.06 -21.76 -26.44
N GLY A 477 -36.14 -20.71 -25.63
CA GLY A 477 -36.66 -20.78 -24.25
C GLY A 477 -35.82 -21.64 -23.30
N ALA A 478 -34.54 -21.88 -23.61
CA ALA A 478 -33.67 -22.82 -22.91
C ALA A 478 -32.53 -22.13 -22.14
N LYS A 479 -32.73 -20.86 -21.74
CA LYS A 479 -31.71 -20.05 -21.04
C LYS A 479 -31.18 -20.74 -19.78
N ASP A 480 -32.04 -21.42 -19.01
CA ASP A 480 -31.66 -22.07 -17.76
C ASP A 480 -30.68 -23.24 -17.95
N LYS A 481 -30.66 -23.86 -19.14
CA LYS A 481 -29.70 -24.93 -19.46
C LYS A 481 -28.27 -24.41 -19.58
N LEU A 482 -28.09 -23.11 -19.87
CA LEU A 482 -26.77 -22.51 -20.09
C LEU A 482 -25.90 -22.52 -18.84
N ASN A 483 -26.49 -22.44 -17.64
CA ASN A 483 -25.72 -22.52 -16.39
C ASN A 483 -25.04 -23.89 -16.24
N GLY A 484 -25.79 -24.97 -16.42
CA GLY A 484 -25.25 -26.33 -16.36
C GLY A 484 -24.20 -26.60 -17.45
N VAL A 485 -24.45 -26.12 -18.67
CA VAL A 485 -23.47 -26.17 -19.77
C VAL A 485 -22.19 -25.41 -19.40
N SER A 486 -22.32 -24.19 -18.89
CA SER A 486 -21.18 -23.34 -18.52
C SER A 486 -20.33 -23.99 -17.43
N TYR A 487 -20.94 -24.62 -16.42
CA TYR A 487 -20.19 -25.38 -15.40
C TYR A 487 -19.42 -26.57 -15.99
N ARG A 488 -20.03 -27.33 -16.91
CA ARG A 488 -19.32 -28.44 -17.59
C ARG A 488 -18.13 -27.94 -18.40
N LEU A 489 -18.30 -26.86 -19.16
CA LEU A 489 -17.22 -26.23 -19.92
C LEU A 489 -16.10 -25.72 -19.00
N LEU A 490 -16.45 -25.02 -17.91
CA LEU A 490 -15.47 -24.52 -16.93
C LEU A 490 -14.69 -25.65 -16.26
N ASN A 491 -15.35 -26.76 -15.93
CA ASN A 491 -14.71 -27.94 -15.35
C ASN A 491 -13.74 -28.60 -16.34
N ALA A 492 -14.14 -28.72 -17.61
CA ALA A 492 -13.26 -29.22 -18.66
C ALA A 492 -12.01 -28.34 -18.83
N LEU A 493 -12.18 -27.02 -18.85
CA LEU A 493 -11.07 -26.06 -18.93
C LEU A 493 -10.14 -26.14 -17.70
N LYS A 494 -10.70 -26.25 -16.49
CA LYS A 494 -9.93 -26.38 -15.25
C LYS A 494 -9.09 -27.66 -15.21
N THR A 495 -9.66 -28.76 -15.70
CA THR A 495 -9.03 -30.08 -15.68
C THR A 495 -8.26 -30.40 -16.96
N ASN A 496 -8.16 -29.43 -17.88
CA ASN A 496 -7.50 -29.55 -19.17
C ASN A 496 -8.02 -30.72 -20.05
N LYS A 497 -9.31 -31.04 -19.95
CA LYS A 497 -9.93 -32.14 -20.70
C LYS A 497 -10.56 -31.63 -21.99
N LYS A 498 -9.75 -31.57 -23.06
CA LYS A 498 -10.17 -31.09 -24.39
C LYS A 498 -11.38 -31.85 -24.94
N ASP A 499 -11.39 -33.18 -24.84
CA ASP A 499 -12.48 -34.03 -25.34
C ASP A 499 -13.82 -33.69 -24.68
N MET A 500 -13.85 -33.59 -23.35
CA MET A 500 -15.06 -33.21 -22.61
C MET A 500 -15.57 -31.82 -23.00
N PHE A 501 -14.67 -30.89 -23.29
CA PHE A 501 -15.04 -29.56 -23.76
C PHE A 501 -15.64 -29.61 -25.16
N MET A 502 -15.00 -30.31 -26.10
CA MET A 502 -15.46 -30.44 -27.48
C MET A 502 -16.79 -31.20 -27.57
N ASP A 503 -16.97 -32.27 -26.80
CA ASP A 503 -18.24 -32.99 -26.70
C ASP A 503 -19.37 -32.08 -26.21
N THR A 504 -19.09 -31.28 -25.18
CA THR A 504 -20.08 -30.32 -24.66
C THR A 504 -20.39 -29.24 -25.69
N LEU A 505 -19.37 -28.73 -26.38
CA LEU A 505 -19.49 -27.70 -27.41
C LEU A 505 -20.33 -28.19 -28.60
N LEU A 506 -19.98 -29.35 -29.17
CA LEU A 506 -20.67 -29.96 -30.30
C LEU A 506 -22.15 -30.20 -29.99
N ASN A 507 -22.45 -30.74 -28.81
CA ASN A 507 -23.82 -30.94 -28.37
C ASN A 507 -24.61 -29.61 -28.27
N CYS A 508 -23.96 -28.54 -27.83
CA CYS A 508 -24.60 -27.23 -27.77
C CYS A 508 -24.91 -26.64 -29.15
N TYR A 509 -23.96 -26.74 -30.08
CA TYR A 509 -24.15 -26.26 -31.46
C TYR A 509 -25.16 -27.12 -32.24
N LEU A 510 -25.19 -28.43 -31.99
CA LEU A 510 -26.21 -29.34 -32.51
C LEU A 510 -27.61 -28.96 -32.00
N TYR A 511 -27.75 -28.71 -30.69
CA TYR A 511 -29.01 -28.25 -30.11
C TYR A 511 -29.45 -26.90 -30.68
N ALA A 512 -28.52 -25.97 -30.89
CA ALA A 512 -28.79 -24.68 -31.51
C ALA A 512 -29.05 -24.77 -33.02
N GLN A 513 -28.77 -25.91 -33.66
CA GLN A 513 -28.78 -26.09 -35.12
C GLN A 513 -27.90 -25.06 -35.84
N LYS A 514 -26.68 -24.86 -35.31
CA LYS A 514 -25.69 -23.94 -35.86
C LYS A 514 -24.39 -24.68 -36.12
N THR A 515 -23.61 -24.18 -37.07
CA THR A 515 -22.25 -24.66 -37.34
C THR A 515 -21.30 -24.23 -36.22
N VAL A 516 -20.39 -25.12 -35.82
CA VAL A 516 -19.32 -24.78 -34.87
C VAL A 516 -18.37 -23.77 -35.54
N PRO A 517 -18.08 -22.63 -34.90
CA PRO A 517 -17.14 -21.65 -35.42
C PRO A 517 -15.73 -22.23 -35.57
N SER A 518 -15.03 -21.85 -36.65
CA SER A 518 -13.68 -22.36 -36.95
C SER A 518 -12.64 -22.00 -35.89
N ILE A 519 -12.88 -20.97 -35.06
CA ILE A 519 -11.98 -20.58 -33.97
C ILE A 519 -11.69 -21.72 -32.97
N PHE A 520 -12.58 -22.72 -32.89
CA PHE A 520 -12.37 -23.88 -32.02
C PHE A 520 -11.39 -24.91 -32.60
N LEU A 521 -11.00 -24.79 -33.88
CA LEU A 521 -9.90 -25.57 -34.45
C LEU A 521 -8.57 -25.11 -33.85
N ASP A 522 -8.37 -23.79 -33.72
CA ASP A 522 -7.18 -23.19 -33.08
C ASP A 522 -7.05 -23.63 -31.62
N ALA A 523 -8.18 -23.87 -30.94
CA ALA A 523 -8.20 -24.37 -29.56
C ALA A 523 -7.67 -25.80 -29.43
N LEU A 524 -7.54 -26.56 -30.52
CA LEU A 524 -7.01 -27.93 -30.48
C LEU A 524 -5.47 -27.94 -30.54
N GLU A 525 -4.84 -26.89 -31.09
CA GLU A 525 -3.40 -26.84 -31.37
C GLU A 525 -2.52 -26.93 -30.10
N ASP A 526 -2.81 -26.13 -29.09
CA ASP A 526 -2.05 -26.11 -27.83
C ASP A 526 -2.95 -25.84 -26.60
N GLU A 527 -2.38 -25.91 -25.40
CA GLU A 527 -3.12 -25.78 -24.14
C GLU A 527 -3.49 -24.32 -23.82
N GLU A 528 -2.61 -23.38 -24.15
CA GLU A 528 -2.79 -21.96 -23.91
C GLU A 528 -3.90 -21.38 -24.80
N LYS A 529 -3.93 -21.74 -26.09
CA LYS A 529 -5.02 -21.43 -27.02
C LYS A 529 -6.32 -22.06 -26.56
N TYR A 530 -6.30 -23.34 -26.18
CA TYR A 530 -7.46 -24.05 -25.65
C TYR A 530 -8.10 -23.29 -24.48
N LYS A 531 -7.31 -22.94 -23.47
CA LYS A 531 -7.79 -22.21 -22.30
C LYS A 531 -8.22 -20.79 -22.64
N THR A 532 -7.47 -20.07 -23.47
CA THR A 532 -7.78 -18.69 -23.87
C THR A 532 -9.11 -18.62 -24.62
N ILE A 533 -9.28 -19.44 -25.64
CA ILE A 533 -10.51 -19.52 -26.46
C ILE A 533 -11.66 -20.02 -25.61
N GLY A 534 -11.45 -21.09 -24.84
CA GLY A 534 -12.50 -21.70 -24.02
C GLY A 534 -13.04 -20.77 -22.94
N TYR A 535 -12.16 -20.08 -22.18
CA TYR A 535 -12.61 -19.12 -21.18
C TYR A 535 -13.28 -17.90 -21.81
N ALA A 536 -12.78 -17.40 -22.95
CA ALA A 536 -13.40 -16.28 -23.66
C ALA A 536 -14.81 -16.65 -24.16
N PHE A 537 -14.98 -17.86 -24.70
CA PHE A 537 -16.27 -18.41 -25.11
C PHE A 537 -17.25 -18.52 -23.95
N VAL A 538 -16.82 -19.11 -22.82
CA VAL A 538 -17.67 -19.22 -21.63
C VAL A 538 -18.05 -17.84 -21.09
N ALA A 539 -17.14 -16.87 -21.10
CA ALA A 539 -17.46 -15.49 -20.72
C ALA A 539 -18.55 -14.85 -21.60
N GLY A 540 -18.62 -15.23 -22.88
CA GLY A 540 -19.68 -14.79 -23.80
C GLY A 540 -20.98 -15.56 -23.60
N LEU A 541 -20.88 -16.83 -23.20
CA LEU A 541 -22.02 -17.70 -22.92
C LEU A 541 -22.75 -17.29 -21.62
N ILE A 542 -22.02 -16.78 -20.63
CA ILE A 542 -22.57 -16.33 -19.36
C ILE A 542 -23.09 -14.91 -19.50
N GLU A 543 -24.34 -14.68 -19.10
CA GLU A 543 -24.90 -13.34 -18.89
C GLU A 543 -25.09 -13.12 -17.38
N GLY A 544 -24.78 -11.93 -16.88
CA GLY A 544 -25.23 -11.54 -15.55
C GLY A 544 -26.76 -11.49 -15.54
N LYS A 545 -27.41 -11.91 -14.46
CA LYS A 545 -28.83 -11.59 -14.28
C LYS A 545 -28.96 -10.07 -14.36
N ASP A 546 -29.78 -9.56 -15.27
CA ASP A 546 -30.25 -8.18 -15.19
C ASP A 546 -30.76 -7.99 -13.77
N HIS A 547 -30.21 -7.02 -13.06
CA HIS A 547 -30.87 -6.52 -11.88
C HIS A 547 -32.22 -6.03 -12.36
N GLN A 548 -33.27 -6.83 -12.14
CA GLN A 548 -34.61 -6.29 -12.05
C GLN A 548 -34.53 -5.22 -10.97
N ASN A 549 -34.40 -3.96 -11.40
CA ASN A 549 -34.86 -2.85 -10.61
C ASN A 549 -36.31 -3.22 -10.27
N LYS A 550 -36.54 -3.66 -9.04
CA LYS A 550 -37.82 -3.42 -8.42
C LYS A 550 -37.89 -1.89 -8.32
N GLU A 551 -38.49 -1.28 -9.34
CA GLU A 551 -39.33 -0.12 -9.10
C GLU A 551 -40.28 -0.54 -7.99
N GLY A 552 -39.93 -0.11 -6.78
CA GLY A 552 -40.79 -0.17 -5.61
C GLY A 552 -41.34 1.23 -5.46
N ASP A 553 -42.63 1.34 -5.74
CA ASP A 553 -43.48 2.51 -5.57
C ASP A 553 -43.31 3.20 -4.21
N GLN A 554 -43.37 4.54 -4.28
CA GLN A 554 -43.65 5.56 -3.24
C GLN A 554 -42.55 5.96 -2.26
#